data_AF-A0A924STF0-F1
#
_entry.id   AF-A0A924STF0-F1
#
_cell.length_a   1.000
_cell.length_b   1.000
_cell.length_c   1.000
_cell.angle_alpha   90.00
_cell.angle_beta   90.00
_cell.angle_gamma   90.00
#
_symmetry.space_group_name_H-M   'P 1'
#
loop_
_entity.id
_entity.type
_entity.pdbx_description
1 polymer ?
#
loop_
_entity_poly.entity_id
_entity_poly.type
_entity_poly.pdbx_seq_one_letter_code
_entity_poly.pdbx_strand_id
1 'polypeptide(L)'
;ENGGNLKQVFEATWKWKVLRLPKTQPKIPVTKKNDDFAVRVGFLWSDGKNRLSAMDGVQKRLKVRHDVSEVLLYNAVADVDPTHSCGASPYDGKILYCLLPSTPQMQEVQVFPLADLLKSLEPEAKREIAGRPLSLIGLWVFSDSDDSKSSAESQLMDLTVRLTPQSTPAAQAALRDEAPARTP
;
A
#
# COMPACT_ATOMS: atom_id res chain seq x y z
N GLU A 1 -9.07 32.60 -3.09
CA GLU A 1 -7.79 31.87 -2.98
C GLU A 1 -8.07 30.38 -3.16
N ASN A 2 -8.02 29.88 -4.39
CA ASN A 2 -8.28 28.47 -4.71
C ASN A 2 -6.94 27.79 -4.97
N GLY A 3 -6.29 27.34 -3.89
CA GLY A 3 -5.03 26.60 -3.92
C GLY A 3 -5.24 25.18 -4.43
N GLY A 4 -4.41 24.79 -5.39
CA GLY A 4 -4.61 23.64 -6.25
C GLY A 4 -4.59 22.31 -5.51
N ASN A 5 -5.56 21.46 -5.86
CA ASN A 5 -5.54 20.05 -5.53
C ASN A 5 -4.63 19.34 -6.55
N LEU A 6 -3.31 19.60 -6.45
CA LEU A 6 -2.30 18.78 -7.11
C LEU A 6 -2.43 17.37 -6.53
N LYS A 7 -3.15 16.49 -7.23
CA LYS A 7 -3.27 15.09 -6.83
C LYS A 7 -1.86 14.50 -6.78
N GLN A 8 -1.35 14.23 -5.60
CA GLN A 8 -0.05 13.59 -5.46
C GLN A 8 -0.16 12.13 -5.89
N VAL A 9 0.80 11.64 -6.66
CA VAL A 9 0.95 10.21 -6.95
C VAL A 9 1.98 9.66 -5.97
N PHE A 10 1.53 8.68 -5.19
CA PHE A 10 2.41 7.86 -4.37
C PHE A 10 2.80 6.63 -5.17
N GLU A 11 4.09 6.49 -5.42
CA GLU A 11 4.69 5.32 -6.06
C GLU A 11 5.59 4.63 -5.03
N ALA A 12 5.53 3.30 -5.00
CA ALA A 12 6.46 2.51 -4.22
C ALA A 12 7.04 1.40 -5.09
N THR A 13 8.35 1.25 -5.00
CA THR A 13 9.12 0.22 -5.70
C THR A 13 9.97 -0.53 -4.69
N TRP A 14 9.96 -1.85 -4.73
CA TRP A 14 10.82 -2.66 -3.88
C TRP A 14 11.31 -3.92 -4.55
N LYS A 15 12.42 -4.45 -4.03
CA LYS A 15 12.97 -5.74 -4.43
C LYS A 15 12.82 -6.73 -3.30
N TRP A 16 12.16 -7.84 -3.60
CA TRP A 16 12.01 -8.93 -2.67
C TRP A 16 12.55 -10.25 -3.24
N LYS A 17 12.88 -11.17 -2.36
CA LYS A 17 13.15 -12.57 -2.67
C LYS A 17 12.44 -13.42 -1.64
N VAL A 18 11.57 -14.32 -2.07
CA VAL A 18 10.83 -15.20 -1.16
C VAL A 18 11.44 -16.59 -1.18
N LEU A 19 12.21 -16.92 -0.15
CA LEU A 19 12.92 -18.19 -0.04
C LEU A 19 11.97 -19.36 0.27
N ARG A 20 10.92 -19.09 1.05
CA ARG A 20 9.88 -20.06 1.34
C ARG A 20 8.51 -19.38 1.45
N LEU A 21 7.57 -19.87 0.67
CA LEU A 21 6.16 -19.47 0.77
C LEU A 21 5.42 -20.39 1.75
N PRO A 22 4.37 -19.89 2.41
CA PRO A 22 3.51 -20.72 3.23
C PRO A 22 2.78 -21.77 2.37
N LYS A 23 2.52 -22.95 2.94
CA LYS A 23 1.91 -24.08 2.21
C LYS A 23 0.43 -23.85 1.85
N THR A 24 -0.23 -22.95 2.54
CA THR A 24 -1.63 -22.60 2.30
C THR A 24 -1.73 -21.65 1.11
N GLN A 25 -2.52 -22.02 0.10
CA GLN A 25 -2.92 -21.08 -0.95
C GLN A 25 -3.88 -20.04 -0.34
N PRO A 26 -3.51 -18.76 -0.27
CA PRO A 26 -4.38 -17.75 0.31
C PRO A 26 -5.53 -17.48 -0.67
N LYS A 27 -6.75 -17.77 -0.23
CA LYS A 27 -7.97 -17.25 -0.86
C LYS A 27 -8.41 -16.04 -0.05
N ILE A 28 -8.47 -14.86 -0.68
CA ILE A 28 -9.29 -13.78 -0.12
C ILE A 28 -10.75 -14.26 -0.25
N PRO A 29 -11.56 -14.34 0.83
CA PRO A 29 -11.43 -13.68 2.12
C PRO A 29 -10.89 -14.61 3.22
N VAL A 30 -9.84 -14.12 3.89
CA VAL A 30 -8.97 -14.86 4.81
C VAL A 30 -9.67 -15.14 6.16
N THR A 31 -10.28 -16.31 6.38
CA THR A 31 -10.56 -16.69 7.78
C THR A 31 -9.26 -16.66 8.58
N LYS A 32 -9.28 -16.20 9.85
CA LYS A 32 -8.07 -16.01 10.71
C LYS A 32 -7.02 -17.12 10.60
N LYS A 33 -7.45 -18.36 10.35
CA LYS A 33 -6.63 -19.57 10.21
C LYS A 33 -5.68 -19.60 9.00
N ASN A 34 -5.83 -18.68 8.04
CA ASN A 34 -5.07 -18.70 6.78
C ASN A 34 -4.33 -17.37 6.51
N ASP A 35 -4.10 -16.54 7.53
CA ASP A 35 -3.39 -15.26 7.40
C ASP A 35 -1.87 -15.47 7.47
N ASP A 36 -1.35 -16.33 6.58
CA ASP A 36 0.08 -16.66 6.47
C ASP A 36 0.62 -16.16 5.13
N PHE A 37 1.58 -15.22 5.17
CA PHE A 37 2.17 -14.57 4.00
C PHE A 37 3.67 -14.42 4.19
N ALA A 38 4.45 -14.58 3.11
CA ALA A 38 5.91 -14.59 3.22
C ALA A 38 6.53 -13.19 3.36
N VAL A 39 5.93 -12.18 2.76
CA VAL A 39 6.28 -10.76 2.93
C VAL A 39 5.00 -9.98 2.99
N ARG A 40 4.92 -8.99 3.88
CA ARG A 40 3.91 -7.94 3.83
C ARG A 40 4.59 -6.57 3.75
N VAL A 41 4.21 -5.76 2.76
CA VAL A 41 4.56 -4.33 2.70
C VAL A 41 3.28 -3.52 2.90
N GLY A 42 3.20 -2.81 4.01
CA GLY A 42 2.04 -2.08 4.50
C GLY A 42 2.20 -0.57 4.40
N PHE A 43 1.17 0.10 3.90
CA PHE A 43 1.06 1.56 3.86
C PHE A 43 -0.05 2.00 4.81
N LEU A 44 0.30 2.88 5.76
CA LEU A 44 -0.61 3.38 6.78
C LEU A 44 -1.05 4.80 6.43
N TRP A 45 -2.35 5.01 6.27
CA TRP A 45 -2.93 6.29 5.91
C TRP A 45 -3.69 6.89 7.08
N SER A 46 -3.67 8.22 7.20
CA SER A 46 -4.42 8.97 8.19
C SER A 46 -5.20 10.10 7.53
N ASP A 47 -6.45 10.28 7.96
CA ASP A 47 -7.27 11.47 7.73
C ASP A 47 -7.26 12.44 8.92
N GLY A 48 -6.46 12.14 9.95
CA GLY A 48 -6.33 12.93 11.18
C GLY A 48 -7.55 12.89 12.11
N LYS A 49 -8.54 12.02 11.85
CA LYS A 49 -9.80 11.98 12.62
C LYS A 49 -10.19 10.57 13.06
N ASN A 50 -10.02 9.59 12.19
CA ASN A 50 -10.48 8.23 12.42
C ASN A 50 -9.34 7.33 12.90
N ARG A 51 -9.64 6.49 13.90
CA ARG A 51 -8.71 5.49 14.42
C ARG A 51 -9.21 4.07 14.17
N LEU A 52 -8.35 3.25 13.60
CA LEU A 52 -8.54 1.81 13.45
C LEU A 52 -8.28 1.07 14.75
N SER A 53 -9.30 0.41 15.28
CA SER A 53 -9.24 -0.38 16.51
C SER A 53 -8.32 -1.61 16.38
N ALA A 54 -8.30 -2.24 15.19
CA ALA A 54 -7.49 -3.43 14.92
C ALA A 54 -5.96 -3.17 14.96
N MET A 55 -5.53 -1.90 14.99
CA MET A 55 -4.12 -1.51 14.87
C MET A 55 -3.46 -1.07 16.19
N ASP A 56 -4.09 -1.27 17.34
CA ASP A 56 -3.54 -0.82 18.62
C ASP A 56 -2.16 -1.41 18.95
N GLY A 57 -1.94 -2.69 18.65
CA GLY A 57 -0.63 -3.34 18.84
C GLY A 57 0.43 -2.81 17.87
N VAL A 58 0.01 -2.47 16.65
CA VAL A 58 0.84 -1.95 15.56
C VAL A 58 1.32 -0.55 15.87
N GLN A 59 0.39 0.35 16.20
CA GLN A 59 0.69 1.73 16.56
C GLN A 59 1.66 1.80 17.75
N LYS A 60 1.47 0.94 18.76
CA LYS A 60 2.38 0.82 19.90
C LYS A 60 3.79 0.38 19.47
N ARG A 61 3.89 -0.65 18.63
CA ARG A 61 5.19 -1.17 18.13
C ARG A 61 5.91 -0.16 17.24
N LEU A 62 5.18 0.48 16.33
CA LEU A 62 5.73 1.45 15.38
C LEU A 62 5.89 2.86 15.98
N LYS A 63 5.41 3.07 17.21
CA LYS A 63 5.38 4.39 17.87
C LYS A 63 4.71 5.47 17.02
N VAL A 64 3.74 5.07 16.20
CA VAL A 64 2.98 5.99 15.35
C VAL A 64 2.06 6.79 16.27
N ARG A 65 2.27 8.11 16.32
CA ARG A 65 1.50 9.04 17.16
C ARG A 65 0.20 9.50 16.50
N HIS A 66 0.03 9.18 15.22
CA HIS A 66 -1.12 9.59 14.43
C HIS A 66 -2.18 8.47 14.40
N ASP A 67 -3.45 8.86 14.40
CA ASP A 67 -4.54 7.91 14.19
C ASP A 67 -4.46 7.34 12.77
N VAL A 68 -4.47 6.01 12.66
CA VAL A 68 -4.48 5.32 11.36
C VAL A 68 -5.94 5.17 10.96
N SER A 69 -6.27 5.58 9.75
CA SER A 69 -7.63 5.54 9.19
C SER A 69 -7.81 4.40 8.21
N GLU A 70 -6.79 4.12 7.38
CA GLU A 70 -6.82 3.06 6.36
C GLU A 70 -5.45 2.35 6.28
N VAL A 71 -5.46 1.07 5.93
CA VAL A 71 -4.24 0.26 5.76
C VAL A 71 -4.30 -0.50 4.44
N LEU A 72 -3.23 -0.43 3.66
CA LEU A 72 -3.04 -1.27 2.48
C LEU A 72 -1.84 -2.18 2.68
N LEU A 73 -2.00 -3.49 2.52
CA LEU A 73 -0.94 -4.49 2.67
C LEU A 73 -0.75 -5.25 1.38
N TYR A 74 0.45 -5.20 0.81
CA TYR A 74 0.87 -6.05 -0.31
C TYR A 74 1.51 -7.32 0.23
N ASN A 75 0.97 -8.47 -0.14
CA ASN A 75 1.32 -9.78 0.40
C ASN A 75 1.90 -10.66 -0.71
N ALA A 76 3.09 -11.21 -0.47
CA ALA A 76 3.71 -12.18 -1.38
C ALA A 76 3.04 -13.55 -1.28
N VAL A 77 2.62 -14.11 -2.42
CA VAL A 77 1.95 -15.42 -2.50
C VAL A 77 2.45 -16.23 -3.69
N ALA A 78 2.27 -17.56 -3.65
CA ALA A 78 2.75 -18.45 -4.72
C ALA A 78 2.00 -18.25 -6.05
N ASP A 79 0.70 -18.01 -5.97
CA ASP A 79 -0.21 -17.90 -7.11
C ASP A 79 -1.28 -16.85 -6.80
N VAL A 80 -1.63 -16.04 -7.78
CA VAL A 80 -2.64 -14.99 -7.67
C VAL A 80 -3.68 -15.23 -8.73
N ASP A 81 -4.94 -15.31 -8.31
CA ASP A 81 -6.04 -15.20 -9.25
C ASP A 81 -6.04 -13.79 -9.85
N PRO A 82 -5.83 -13.62 -11.17
CA PRO A 82 -5.75 -12.31 -11.80
C PRO A 82 -7.04 -11.50 -11.69
N THR A 83 -8.18 -12.14 -11.35
CA THR A 83 -9.45 -11.47 -11.10
C THR A 83 -9.55 -10.84 -9.70
N HIS A 84 -8.68 -11.24 -8.76
CA HIS A 84 -8.69 -10.80 -7.37
C HIS A 84 -7.28 -10.44 -6.90
N SER A 85 -6.80 -9.27 -7.30
CA SER A 85 -5.50 -8.76 -6.84
C SER A 85 -5.57 -8.07 -5.49
N CYS A 86 -6.71 -7.49 -5.09
CA CYS A 86 -6.88 -6.84 -3.79
C CYS A 86 -8.30 -7.02 -3.26
N GLY A 87 -8.46 -7.12 -1.93
CA GLY A 87 -9.76 -7.22 -1.28
C GLY A 87 -9.73 -6.82 0.19
N ALA A 88 -10.90 -6.48 0.73
CA ALA A 88 -11.04 -6.08 2.11
C ALA A 88 -10.67 -7.23 3.07
N SER A 89 -9.99 -6.88 4.14
CA SER A 89 -9.67 -7.77 5.23
C SER A 89 -10.95 -8.17 5.97
N PRO A 90 -11.08 -9.44 6.39
CA PRO A 90 -12.22 -9.89 7.20
C PRO A 90 -12.14 -9.41 8.65
N TYR A 91 -11.01 -8.82 9.07
CA TYR A 91 -10.87 -8.22 10.40
C TYR A 91 -11.50 -6.84 10.48
N ASP A 92 -11.29 -6.02 9.45
CA ASP A 92 -11.80 -4.66 9.34
C ASP A 92 -11.79 -4.24 7.86
N GLY A 93 -12.91 -3.71 7.35
CA GLY A 93 -13.04 -3.29 5.95
C GLY A 93 -12.11 -2.15 5.53
N LYS A 94 -11.49 -1.47 6.50
CA LYS A 94 -10.48 -0.41 6.29
C LYS A 94 -9.04 -0.93 6.21
N ILE A 95 -8.88 -2.25 6.31
CA ILE A 95 -7.63 -2.94 6.01
C ILE A 95 -7.83 -3.64 4.67
N LEU A 96 -7.00 -3.32 3.68
CA LEU A 96 -7.03 -3.93 2.35
C LEU A 96 -5.81 -4.81 2.14
N TYR A 97 -6.04 -6.04 1.68
CA TYR A 97 -4.98 -6.98 1.30
C TYR A 97 -4.89 -7.03 -0.21
N CYS A 98 -3.72 -6.69 -0.74
CA CYS A 98 -3.33 -6.95 -2.11
C CYS A 98 -2.43 -8.18 -2.17
N LEU A 99 -2.70 -9.12 -3.07
CA LEU A 99 -1.87 -10.27 -3.34
C LEU A 99 -0.98 -9.98 -4.54
N LEU A 100 0.29 -10.31 -4.39
CA LEU A 100 1.27 -10.20 -5.47
C LEU A 100 1.94 -11.57 -5.65
N PRO A 101 2.01 -12.08 -6.89
CA PRO A 101 2.64 -13.36 -7.15
C PRO A 101 4.14 -13.26 -6.87
N SER A 102 4.70 -14.29 -6.26
CA SER A 102 6.10 -14.35 -5.92
C SER A 102 6.71 -15.71 -6.15
N THR A 103 8.00 -15.70 -6.48
CA THR A 103 8.80 -16.90 -6.74
C THR A 103 10.07 -16.89 -5.89
N PRO A 104 10.82 -18.01 -5.84
CA PRO A 104 12.13 -18.05 -5.18
C PRO A 104 13.21 -17.15 -5.79
N GLN A 105 12.95 -16.56 -6.97
CA GLN A 105 13.84 -15.60 -7.59
C GLN A 105 13.62 -14.20 -7.01
N MET A 106 14.64 -13.34 -7.14
CA MET A 106 14.47 -11.93 -6.83
C MET A 106 13.49 -11.31 -7.82
N GLN A 107 12.56 -10.50 -7.33
CA GLN A 107 11.61 -9.77 -8.14
C GLN A 107 11.55 -8.31 -7.69
N GLU A 108 11.42 -7.42 -8.66
CA GLU A 108 11.09 -6.02 -8.44
C GLU A 108 9.58 -5.84 -8.57
N VAL A 109 9.00 -5.11 -7.62
CA VAL A 109 7.59 -4.79 -7.56
C VAL A 109 7.47 -3.28 -7.64
N GLN A 110 6.59 -2.80 -8.52
CA GLN A 110 6.20 -1.39 -8.63
C GLN A 110 4.69 -1.29 -8.42
N VAL A 111 4.26 -0.42 -7.51
CA VAL A 111 2.84 -0.24 -7.18
C VAL A 111 2.50 1.23 -6.94
N PHE A 112 1.19 1.52 -6.90
CA PHE A 112 0.65 2.85 -6.66
C PHE A 112 -0.33 2.79 -5.49
N PRO A 113 0.16 2.77 -4.23
CA PRO A 113 -0.63 2.38 -3.06
C PRO A 113 -1.93 3.16 -2.88
N LEU A 114 -1.90 4.49 -3.08
CA LEU A 114 -3.12 5.29 -2.97
C LEU A 114 -4.12 4.96 -4.09
N ALA A 115 -3.65 4.74 -5.31
CA ALA A 115 -4.52 4.40 -6.43
C ALA A 115 -5.11 3.00 -6.28
N ASP A 116 -4.33 2.04 -5.77
CA ASP A 116 -4.79 0.67 -5.53
C ASP A 116 -5.81 0.63 -4.39
N LEU A 117 -5.54 1.34 -3.28
CA LEU A 117 -6.52 1.55 -2.19
C LEU A 117 -7.84 2.08 -2.76
N LEU A 118 -7.79 3.18 -3.51
CA LEU A 118 -8.98 3.80 -4.08
C LEU A 118 -9.71 2.92 -5.08
N LYS A 119 -9.04 2.05 -5.84
CA LYS A 119 -9.70 1.14 -6.79
C LYS A 119 -10.44 0.01 -6.07
N SER A 120 -9.88 -0.50 -4.97
CA SER A 120 -10.38 -1.68 -4.26
C SER A 120 -11.50 -1.42 -3.26
N LEU A 121 -11.77 -0.15 -2.95
CA LEU A 121 -12.88 0.23 -2.07
C LEU A 121 -14.24 0.11 -2.77
N GLU A 122 -15.28 -0.25 -2.02
CA GLU A 122 -16.67 -0.18 -2.50
C GLU A 122 -17.09 1.27 -2.81
N PRO A 123 -18.07 1.52 -3.69
CA PRO A 123 -18.49 2.86 -4.10
C PRO A 123 -18.80 3.82 -2.93
N GLU A 124 -19.42 3.32 -1.87
CA GLU A 124 -19.76 4.09 -0.67
C GLU A 124 -18.50 4.54 0.07
N ALA A 125 -17.56 3.63 0.32
CA ALA A 125 -16.28 3.93 0.96
C ALA A 125 -15.38 4.83 0.09
N LYS A 126 -15.41 4.64 -1.25
CA LYS A 126 -14.74 5.54 -2.20
C LYS A 126 -15.24 6.97 -2.06
N ARG A 127 -16.56 7.18 -1.96
CA ARG A 127 -17.15 8.52 -1.76
C ARG A 127 -16.77 9.10 -0.41
N GLU A 128 -16.75 8.28 0.63
CA GLU A 128 -16.33 8.67 1.97
C GLU A 128 -14.88 9.19 2.00
N ILE A 129 -13.97 8.53 1.27
CA ILE A 129 -12.54 8.84 1.24
C ILE A 129 -12.19 9.93 0.20
N ALA A 130 -12.91 10.02 -0.92
CA ALA A 130 -12.61 10.97 -2.00
C ALA A 130 -12.62 12.45 -1.56
N GLY A 131 -13.28 12.77 -0.45
CA GLY A 131 -13.31 14.11 0.14
C GLY A 131 -12.34 14.33 1.31
N ARG A 132 -11.52 13.34 1.67
CA ARG A 132 -10.64 13.39 2.85
C ARG A 132 -9.18 13.61 2.45
N PRO A 133 -8.44 14.49 3.15
CA PRO A 133 -6.99 14.58 2.97
C PRO A 133 -6.33 13.36 3.62
N LEU A 134 -6.01 12.34 2.84
CA LEU A 134 -5.23 11.20 3.31
C LEU A 134 -3.73 11.51 3.26
N SER A 135 -3.06 11.29 4.38
CA SER A 135 -1.60 11.41 4.50
C SER A 135 -1.00 10.04 4.78
N LEU A 136 0.11 9.71 4.08
CA LEU A 136 0.91 8.53 4.42
C LEU A 136 1.66 8.83 5.72
N ILE A 137 1.34 8.10 6.79
CA ILE A 137 1.92 8.31 8.13
C ILE A 137 2.90 7.20 8.54
N GLY A 138 2.98 6.13 7.75
CA GLY A 138 3.89 5.04 8.04
C GLY A 138 3.99 4.03 6.91
N LEU A 139 5.16 3.41 6.85
CA LEU A 139 5.48 2.25 6.03
C LEU A 139 5.83 1.11 6.97
N TRP A 140 5.34 -0.08 6.68
CA TRP A 140 5.52 -1.22 7.54
C TRP A 140 5.90 -2.45 6.74
N VAL A 141 6.91 -3.19 7.17
CA VAL A 141 7.35 -4.42 6.51
C VAL A 141 7.37 -5.55 7.52
N PHE A 142 6.82 -6.71 7.13
CA PHE A 142 6.97 -7.97 7.85
C PHE A 142 7.50 -9.06 6.94
N SER A 143 8.32 -9.94 7.54
CA SER A 143 8.72 -11.21 6.95
C SER A 143 8.12 -12.41 7.69
N ASP A 144 7.14 -12.21 8.57
CA ASP A 144 6.64 -13.27 9.46
C ASP A 144 5.12 -13.16 9.67
N SER A 145 4.48 -14.31 9.87
CA SER A 145 3.04 -14.42 10.05
C SER A 145 2.65 -14.42 11.53
N ASP A 146 1.39 -14.07 11.79
CA ASP A 146 0.75 -14.15 13.11
C ASP A 146 0.82 -15.58 13.70
N ASP A 147 0.92 -16.59 12.83
CA ASP A 147 0.89 -17.99 13.24
C ASP A 147 2.30 -18.50 13.56
N SER A 148 2.54 -18.76 14.85
CA SER A 148 3.80 -19.24 15.47
C SER A 148 4.44 -20.51 14.86
N LYS A 149 3.90 -21.06 13.77
CA LYS A 149 4.37 -22.25 13.04
C LYS A 149 4.66 -22.00 11.56
N SER A 150 4.55 -20.76 11.07
CA SER A 150 4.86 -20.48 9.68
C SER A 150 6.33 -20.75 9.38
N SER A 151 6.55 -21.37 8.23
CA SER A 151 7.89 -21.63 7.71
C SER A 151 8.32 -20.58 6.69
N ALA A 152 7.53 -19.52 6.50
CA ALA A 152 7.77 -18.55 5.46
C ALA A 152 9.09 -17.81 5.70
N GLU A 153 9.84 -17.58 4.62
CA GLU A 153 11.14 -16.95 4.69
C GLU A 153 11.30 -16.02 3.49
N SER A 154 11.68 -14.78 3.76
CA SER A 154 11.78 -13.76 2.74
C SER A 154 12.81 -12.71 3.08
N GLN A 155 13.24 -12.00 2.05
CA GLN A 155 14.23 -10.96 2.13
C GLN A 155 13.73 -9.76 1.32
N LEU A 156 13.53 -8.63 2.00
CA LEU A 156 13.33 -7.34 1.37
C LEU A 156 14.69 -6.65 1.26
N MET A 157 15.13 -6.38 0.04
CA MET A 157 16.48 -5.86 -0.22
C MET A 157 16.51 -4.34 -0.35
N ASP A 158 15.53 -3.80 -1.06
CA ASP A 158 15.41 -2.37 -1.32
C ASP A 158 13.92 -2.00 -1.29
N LEU A 159 13.62 -0.82 -0.77
CA LEU A 159 12.29 -0.23 -0.74
C LEU A 159 12.42 1.28 -0.90
N THR A 160 11.96 1.76 -2.04
CA THR A 160 11.91 3.16 -2.40
C THR A 160 10.46 3.61 -2.45
N VAL A 161 10.14 4.70 -1.75
CA VAL A 161 8.84 5.36 -1.82
C VAL A 161 9.06 6.75 -2.39
N ARG A 162 8.31 7.09 -3.45
CA ARG A 162 8.37 8.38 -4.13
C ARG A 162 7.02 9.06 -4.08
N LEU A 163 7.06 10.33 -3.70
CA LEU A 163 5.93 11.24 -3.84
C LEU A 163 6.17 12.09 -5.08
N THR A 164 5.41 11.82 -6.14
CA THR A 164 5.50 12.58 -7.38
C THR A 164 4.27 13.50 -7.47
N PRO A 165 4.41 14.82 -7.60
CA PRO A 165 3.28 15.68 -7.92
C PRO A 165 2.66 15.19 -9.24
N GLN A 166 1.32 15.04 -9.35
CA GLN A 166 0.74 14.99 -10.70
C GLN A 166 0.99 16.34 -11.32
N SER A 167 1.95 16.39 -12.24
CA SER A 167 2.00 17.46 -13.21
C SER A 167 0.72 17.32 -14.03
N THR A 168 -0.27 18.17 -13.77
CA THR A 168 -1.36 18.36 -14.72
C THR A 168 -0.73 18.81 -16.05
N PRO A 169 -1.32 18.48 -17.21
CA PRO A 169 -0.86 19.04 -18.48
C PRO A 169 -0.73 20.57 -18.44
N ALA A 170 -1.56 21.24 -17.64
CA ALA A 170 -1.49 22.68 -17.37
C ALA A 170 -0.22 23.10 -16.59
N ALA A 171 0.22 22.32 -15.59
CA ALA A 171 1.47 22.59 -14.87
C ALA A 171 2.72 22.34 -15.74
N GLN A 172 2.67 21.37 -16.66
CA GLN A 172 3.75 21.17 -17.64
C GLN A 172 3.80 22.28 -18.70
N ALA A 173 2.65 22.86 -19.07
CA ALA A 173 2.58 24.00 -19.98
C ALA A 173 3.16 25.27 -19.35
N ALA A 174 2.83 25.57 -18.09
CA ALA A 174 3.36 26.74 -17.38
C ALA A 174 4.89 26.70 -17.21
N LEU A 175 5.48 25.50 -17.04
CA LEU A 175 6.93 25.32 -16.96
C LEU A 175 7.67 25.47 -18.31
N ARG A 176 6.96 25.42 -19.44
CA ARG A 176 7.55 25.64 -20.77
C ARG A 176 7.58 27.12 -21.17
N ASP A 177 6.65 27.92 -20.68
CA ASP A 177 6.57 29.35 -20.99
C ASP A 177 7.55 30.22 -20.17
N GLU A 178 8.19 29.66 -19.13
CA GLU A 178 9.22 30.36 -18.33
C GLU A 178 10.67 30.03 -18.74
N ALA A 179 10.90 29.38 -19.88
CA ALA A 179 12.26 29.32 -20.43
C ALA A 179 12.60 30.72 -21.00
N PRO A 180 13.57 31.47 -20.42
CA PRO A 180 13.92 32.76 -20.95
C PRO A 180 14.45 32.58 -22.37
N ALA A 181 13.86 33.30 -23.31
CA ALA A 181 14.39 33.43 -24.66
C ALA A 181 15.87 33.79 -24.55
N ARG A 182 16.74 32.87 -24.97
CA ARG A 182 18.16 33.18 -25.18
C ARG A 182 18.20 34.19 -26.32
N THR A 183 18.39 35.45 -25.98
CA THR A 183 18.65 36.51 -26.96
C THR A 183 20.02 36.27 -27.58
N PRO A 184 20.15 36.24 -28.92
CA PRO A 184 21.45 36.29 -29.59
C PRO A 184 22.11 37.67 -29.46
#